data_AF-A0A562CZK8-F1
#
_entry.id   AF-A0A562CZK8-F1
#
_cell.length_a   1.000
_cell.length_b   1.000
_cell.length_c   1.000
_cell.angle_alpha   90.00
_cell.angle_beta   90.00
_cell.angle_gamma   90.00
#
_symmetry.space_group_name_H-M   'P 1'
#
loop_
_entity.id
_entity.type
_entity.pdbx_description
1 polymer ?
#
loop_
_entity_poly.entity_id
_entity_poly.type
_entity_poly.pdbx_seq_one_letter_code
_entity_poly.pdbx_strand_id
1 'polypeptide(L)'
;MANAAEYMLDDLRSDYAAEPVPKRIARLYEDDPEWGHLFGVLHSQLNSHFESINGRISTNRHYWADPSRELIKLFRRVEKDLHTLAQAGVGVEFKESYEDVIERVRPWLSPSGGSPLPEDFREPIEVERYVPVFTRSSTKVKLTKQAEPDLKMVGSGSYANVFSYIDPDYGIKFALKRAKKGISERDLERFRAEFDTMKGLSHPNLVEVYRLIPIQGVVAV
;
A
#
# COMPACT_ATOMS: atom_id res chain seq x y z
N MET A 1 17.17 26.04 16.07
CA MET A 1 18.05 26.31 14.92
C MET A 1 17.64 25.30 13.88
N ALA A 2 16.98 25.73 12.81
CA ALA A 2 16.59 24.79 11.77
C ALA A 2 17.86 24.21 11.12
N ASN A 3 17.94 22.89 10.99
CA ASN A 3 19.10 22.23 10.37
C ASN A 3 19.05 22.45 8.85
N ALA A 4 20.19 22.48 8.15
CA ALA A 4 20.24 22.67 6.69
C ALA A 4 19.34 21.68 5.92
N ALA A 5 19.11 20.49 6.48
CA ALA A 5 18.17 19.50 5.96
C ALA A 5 16.70 19.98 5.99
N GLU A 6 16.28 20.73 7.01
CA GLU A 6 14.91 21.24 7.10
C GLU A 6 14.63 22.30 6.03
N TYR A 7 15.59 23.21 5.78
CA TYR A 7 15.47 24.19 4.70
C TYR A 7 15.39 23.52 3.32
N MET A 8 16.21 22.49 3.09
CA MET A 8 16.17 21.72 1.85
C MET A 8 14.81 21.04 1.62
N LEU A 9 14.18 20.54 2.69
CA LEU A 9 12.86 19.94 2.64
C LEU A 9 11.73 20.97 2.44
N ASP A 10 11.86 22.16 3.04
CA ASP A 10 10.93 23.27 2.81
C ASP A 10 10.97 23.77 1.37
N ASP A 11 12.17 23.97 0.82
CA ASP A 11 12.36 24.37 -0.58
C ASP A 11 11.74 23.32 -1.52
N LEU A 12 11.99 22.02 -1.26
CA LEU A 12 11.42 20.93 -2.04
C LEU A 12 9.88 20.94 -1.99
N ARG A 13 9.27 21.18 -0.83
CA ARG A 13 7.79 21.31 -0.76
C ARG A 13 7.30 22.54 -1.52
N SER A 14 8.00 23.65 -1.39
CA SER A 14 7.64 24.91 -2.04
C SER A 14 7.68 24.80 -3.56
N ASP A 15 8.66 24.09 -4.12
CA ASP A 15 8.81 23.87 -5.57
C ASP A 15 7.56 23.20 -6.19
N TYR A 16 6.84 22.40 -5.40
CA TYR A 16 5.66 21.67 -5.85
C TYR A 16 4.34 22.32 -5.46
N ALA A 17 4.31 23.28 -4.52
CA ALA A 17 3.09 23.78 -3.90
C ALA A 17 2.07 24.39 -4.89
N ALA A 18 2.55 24.94 -6.01
CA ALA A 18 1.73 25.54 -7.05
C ALA A 18 1.35 24.57 -8.18
N GLU A 19 1.92 23.36 -8.21
CA GLU A 19 1.69 22.40 -9.29
C GLU A 19 0.35 21.67 -9.11
N PRO A 20 -0.48 21.59 -10.17
CA PRO A 20 -1.79 21.00 -10.04
C PRO A 20 -1.72 19.47 -9.96
N VAL A 21 -2.45 18.88 -9.02
CA VAL A 21 -2.67 17.43 -8.94
C VAL A 21 -4.14 17.13 -9.25
N PRO A 22 -4.45 16.23 -10.20
CA PRO A 22 -5.81 15.78 -10.39
C PRO A 22 -6.37 15.16 -9.11
N LYS A 23 -7.60 15.54 -8.70
CA LYS A 23 -8.25 15.04 -7.46
C LYS A 23 -8.19 13.51 -7.30
N ARG A 24 -8.34 12.77 -8.41
CA ARG A 24 -8.28 11.30 -8.43
C ARG A 24 -6.92 10.71 -8.02
N ILE A 25 -5.84 11.45 -8.24
CA ILE A 25 -4.47 11.08 -7.85
C ILE A 25 -4.18 11.63 -6.45
N ALA A 26 -4.58 12.88 -6.15
CA ALA A 26 -4.39 13.47 -4.82
C ALA A 26 -4.94 12.57 -3.69
N ARG A 27 -6.12 11.97 -3.89
CA ARG A 27 -6.73 11.02 -2.92
C ARG A 27 -5.90 9.78 -2.61
N LEU A 28 -4.95 9.41 -3.48
CA LEU A 28 -4.09 8.24 -3.26
C LEU A 28 -3.01 8.52 -2.21
N TYR A 29 -2.79 9.81 -1.89
CA TYR A 29 -1.74 10.29 -1.02
C TYR A 29 -2.27 11.17 0.13
N GLU A 30 -3.59 11.14 0.39
CA GLU A 30 -4.22 11.93 1.47
C GLU A 30 -3.69 11.58 2.87
N ASP A 31 -3.21 10.34 3.05
CA ASP A 31 -2.65 9.86 4.32
C ASP A 31 -1.23 10.40 4.60
N ASP A 32 -0.60 11.09 3.63
CA ASP A 32 0.71 11.74 3.79
C ASP A 32 0.58 13.27 3.62
N PRO A 33 0.34 14.01 4.71
CA PRO A 33 0.16 15.46 4.64
C PRO A 33 1.46 16.22 4.34
N GLU A 34 2.63 15.60 4.51
CA GLU A 34 3.92 16.27 4.31
C GLU A 34 4.41 16.17 2.86
N TRP A 35 4.27 14.99 2.25
CA TRP A 35 4.85 14.67 0.94
C TRP A 35 3.85 14.18 -0.09
N GLY A 36 2.61 13.91 0.33
CA GLY A 36 1.59 13.36 -0.54
C GLY A 36 1.26 14.24 -1.74
N HIS A 37 1.34 15.56 -1.60
CA HIS A 37 1.16 16.48 -2.72
C HIS A 37 2.25 16.32 -3.78
N LEU A 38 3.53 16.32 -3.37
CA LEU A 38 4.68 16.11 -4.25
C LEU A 38 4.56 14.75 -4.98
N PHE A 39 4.24 13.68 -4.24
CA PHE A 39 4.04 12.35 -4.83
C PHE A 39 2.89 12.34 -5.84
N GLY A 40 1.80 13.04 -5.54
CA GLY A 40 0.67 13.19 -6.45
C GLY A 40 1.04 13.92 -7.74
N VAL A 41 1.86 14.97 -7.67
CA VAL A 41 2.37 15.71 -8.84
C VAL A 41 3.20 14.77 -9.71
N LEU A 42 4.25 14.16 -9.15
CA LEU A 42 5.15 13.26 -9.87
C LEU A 42 4.40 12.08 -10.50
N HIS A 43 3.50 11.44 -9.75
CA HIS A 43 2.67 10.34 -10.23
C HIS A 43 1.81 10.77 -11.42
N SER A 44 1.16 11.92 -11.33
CA SER A 44 0.30 12.43 -12.41
C SER A 44 1.09 12.74 -13.68
N GLN A 45 2.30 13.29 -13.55
CA GLN A 45 3.18 13.61 -14.67
C GLN A 45 3.69 12.33 -15.34
N LEU A 46 4.19 11.37 -14.55
CA LEU A 46 4.62 10.06 -15.06
C LEU A 46 3.50 9.37 -15.83
N ASN A 47 2.29 9.31 -15.25
CA ASN A 47 1.12 8.72 -15.90
C ASN A 47 0.81 9.38 -17.24
N SER A 48 0.83 10.71 -17.30
CA SER A 48 0.55 11.44 -18.53
C SER A 48 1.57 11.12 -19.63
N HIS A 49 2.85 11.04 -19.28
CA HIS A 49 3.89 10.66 -20.23
C HIS A 49 3.76 9.20 -20.69
N PHE A 50 3.49 8.26 -19.78
CA PHE A 50 3.32 6.84 -20.10
C PHE A 50 2.09 6.59 -20.97
N GLU A 51 0.96 7.25 -20.69
CA GLU A 51 -0.22 7.22 -21.56
C GLU A 51 0.09 7.79 -22.95
N SER A 52 0.86 8.87 -23.02
CA SER A 52 1.28 9.47 -24.29
C SER A 52 2.16 8.52 -25.10
N ILE A 53 3.11 7.84 -24.47
CA ILE A 53 3.94 6.80 -25.10
C ILE A 53 3.08 5.64 -25.61
N ASN A 54 2.13 5.15 -24.80
CA ASN A 54 1.21 4.09 -25.19
C ASN A 54 0.42 4.44 -26.46
N GLY A 55 -0.01 5.70 -26.60
CA GLY A 55 -0.65 6.19 -27.82
C GLY A 55 0.26 6.19 -29.05
N ARG A 56 1.59 6.19 -28.89
CA ARG A 56 2.56 6.12 -30.00
C ARG A 56 2.87 4.70 -30.44
N ILE A 57 2.71 3.70 -29.58
CA ILE A 57 2.93 2.28 -29.91
C ILE A 57 2.06 1.86 -31.10
N SER A 58 0.79 2.29 -31.11
CA SER A 58 -0.22 1.92 -32.12
C SER A 58 -0.29 2.86 -33.33
N THR A 59 0.50 3.94 -33.36
CA THR A 59 0.42 4.96 -34.41
C THR A 59 1.72 5.08 -35.20
N ASN A 60 2.49 6.16 -35.00
CA ASN A 60 3.70 6.48 -35.77
C ASN A 60 5.00 6.01 -35.11
N ARG A 61 4.92 5.36 -33.94
CA ARG A 61 6.08 4.88 -33.16
C ARG A 61 7.14 5.96 -32.91
N HIS A 62 6.70 7.21 -32.80
CA HIS A 62 7.58 8.35 -32.55
C HIS A 62 7.07 9.21 -31.41
N TYR A 63 7.87 9.35 -30.38
CA TYR A 63 7.61 10.24 -29.27
C TYR A 63 8.16 11.64 -29.58
N TRP A 64 7.34 12.67 -29.42
CA TRP A 64 7.68 14.02 -29.89
C TRP A 64 8.82 14.67 -29.09
N ALA A 65 9.50 15.64 -29.70
CA ALA A 65 10.68 16.30 -29.13
C ALA A 65 10.41 17.00 -27.79
N ASP A 66 9.33 17.80 -27.69
CA ASP A 66 9.00 18.49 -26.43
C ASP A 66 8.64 17.51 -25.31
N PRO A 67 7.67 16.57 -25.48
CA PRO A 67 7.39 15.55 -24.47
C PRO A 67 8.60 14.70 -24.09
N SER A 68 9.51 14.41 -25.02
CA SER A 68 10.75 13.67 -24.74
C SER A 68 11.68 14.45 -23.81
N ARG A 69 11.91 15.74 -24.10
CA ARG A 69 12.69 16.61 -23.22
C ARG A 69 12.07 16.74 -21.83
N GLU A 70 10.76 16.89 -21.75
CA GLU A 70 10.06 16.99 -20.47
C GLU A 70 10.14 15.67 -19.69
N LEU A 71 10.01 14.51 -20.35
CA LEU A 71 10.17 13.21 -19.68
C LEU A 71 11.60 12.98 -19.17
N ILE A 72 12.62 13.39 -19.93
CA ILE A 72 14.02 13.34 -19.48
C ILE A 72 14.21 14.19 -18.22
N LYS A 73 13.64 15.39 -18.18
CA LYS A 73 13.69 16.26 -16.99
C LYS A 73 12.93 15.64 -15.83
N LEU A 74 11.76 15.06 -16.07
CA LEU A 74 10.94 14.40 -15.06
C LEU A 74 11.67 13.22 -14.41
N PHE A 75 12.33 12.37 -15.19
CA PHE A 75 13.12 11.26 -14.65
C PHE A 75 14.24 11.76 -13.73
N ARG A 76 14.96 12.80 -14.14
CA ARG A 76 16.00 13.42 -13.29
C ARG A 76 15.40 14.05 -12.03
N ARG A 77 14.21 14.64 -12.14
CA ARG A 77 13.49 15.25 -11.01
C ARG A 77 13.08 14.18 -10.00
N VAL A 78 12.47 13.08 -10.44
CA VAL A 78 12.12 11.94 -9.59
C VAL A 78 13.35 11.41 -8.84
N GLU A 79 14.46 11.13 -9.54
CA GLU A 79 15.70 10.65 -8.92
C GLU A 79 16.26 11.64 -7.89
N LYS A 80 16.35 12.93 -8.26
CA LYS A 80 16.86 13.98 -7.38
C LYS A 80 16.01 14.10 -6.12
N ASP A 81 14.69 14.11 -6.26
CA ASP A 81 13.78 14.35 -5.14
C ASP A 81 13.76 13.16 -4.19
N LEU A 82 13.73 11.92 -4.72
CA LEU A 82 13.86 10.71 -3.89
C LEU A 82 15.22 10.67 -3.16
N HIS A 83 16.31 11.06 -3.82
CA HIS A 83 17.62 11.15 -3.18
C HIS A 83 17.66 12.23 -2.08
N THR A 84 17.07 13.39 -2.34
CA THR A 84 16.97 14.51 -1.38
C THR A 84 16.20 14.09 -0.13
N LEU A 85 15.08 13.40 -0.32
CA LEU A 85 14.28 12.83 0.77
C LEU A 85 15.08 11.79 1.57
N ALA A 86 15.74 10.85 0.88
CA ALA A 86 16.55 9.83 1.54
C ALA A 86 17.70 10.44 2.37
N GLN A 87 18.41 11.45 1.85
CA GLN A 87 19.46 12.16 2.58
C GLN A 87 18.93 12.86 3.86
N ALA A 88 17.69 13.31 3.83
CA ALA A 88 17.03 13.93 4.97
C ALA A 88 16.37 12.91 5.94
N GLY A 89 16.57 11.60 5.72
CA GLY A 89 16.01 10.53 6.56
C GLY A 89 14.53 10.21 6.24
N VAL A 90 14.01 10.71 5.12
CA VAL A 90 12.68 10.38 4.62
C VAL A 90 12.76 9.15 3.71
N GLY A 91 12.38 7.98 4.25
CA GLY A 91 12.26 6.74 3.48
C GLY A 91 11.05 6.77 2.55
N VAL A 92 11.28 6.51 1.26
CA VAL A 92 10.25 6.40 0.22
C VAL A 92 10.52 5.14 -0.60
N GLU A 93 9.52 4.28 -0.67
CA GLU A 93 9.43 3.18 -1.63
C GLU A 93 8.82 3.70 -2.93
N PHE A 94 9.52 3.48 -4.03
CA PHE A 94 9.00 3.70 -5.37
C PHE A 94 8.64 2.35 -5.98
N LYS A 95 7.48 2.29 -6.66
CA LYS A 95 6.93 1.03 -7.16
C LYS A 95 7.83 0.44 -8.24
N GLU A 96 8.28 -0.79 -8.04
CA GLU A 96 9.17 -1.54 -8.94
C GLU A 96 8.69 -1.51 -10.40
N SER A 97 7.39 -1.72 -10.65
CA SER A 97 6.87 -1.68 -12.03
C SER A 97 7.03 -0.32 -12.73
N TYR A 98 7.12 0.79 -11.98
CA TYR A 98 7.43 2.10 -12.54
C TYR A 98 8.93 2.28 -12.73
N GLU A 99 9.76 1.74 -11.84
CA GLU A 99 11.22 1.69 -12.01
C GLU A 99 11.59 0.95 -13.30
N ASP A 100 11.04 -0.25 -13.51
CA ASP A 100 11.22 -1.06 -14.71
C ASP A 100 10.85 -0.29 -15.99
N VAL A 101 9.75 0.47 -15.94
CA VAL A 101 9.33 1.31 -17.07
C VAL A 101 10.35 2.41 -17.33
N ILE A 102 10.86 3.08 -16.29
CA ILE A 102 11.90 4.11 -16.45
C ILE A 102 13.15 3.50 -17.07
N GLU A 103 13.59 2.33 -16.61
CA GLU A 103 14.76 1.62 -17.15
C GLU A 103 14.56 1.21 -18.61
N ARG A 104 13.35 0.78 -18.98
CA ARG A 104 13.02 0.41 -20.37
C ARG A 104 12.85 1.63 -21.29
N VAL A 105 12.38 2.76 -20.76
CA VAL A 105 12.09 3.97 -21.55
C VAL A 105 13.33 4.85 -21.74
N ARG A 106 14.14 5.01 -20.69
CA ARG A 106 15.30 5.92 -20.67
C ARG A 106 16.30 5.75 -21.83
N PRO A 107 16.69 4.53 -22.25
CA PRO A 107 17.77 4.34 -23.22
C PRO A 107 17.49 4.92 -24.61
N TRP A 108 16.23 5.05 -24.99
CA TRP A 108 15.83 5.54 -26.32
C TRP A 108 15.24 6.96 -26.30
N LEU A 109 15.14 7.61 -25.12
CA LEU A 109 14.80 9.02 -25.06
C LEU A 109 15.93 9.89 -25.61
N SER A 110 15.56 10.94 -26.33
CA SER A 110 16.49 11.85 -27.00
C SER A 110 16.11 13.30 -26.75
N PRO A 111 17.08 14.18 -26.40
CA PRO A 111 16.82 15.59 -26.14
C PRO A 111 16.48 16.40 -27.41
N SER A 112 16.74 15.85 -28.60
CA SER A 112 16.54 16.51 -29.90
C SER A 112 15.87 15.58 -30.91
N GLY A 113 15.00 16.14 -31.75
CA GLY A 113 14.36 15.39 -32.85
C GLY A 113 13.23 14.42 -32.43
N GLY A 114 12.90 14.37 -31.14
CA GLY A 114 11.99 13.35 -30.61
C GLY A 114 12.70 12.02 -30.41
N SER A 115 11.93 11.00 -30.06
CA SER A 115 12.45 9.71 -29.64
C SER A 115 11.72 8.59 -30.39
N PRO A 116 12.40 7.90 -31.31
CA PRO A 116 11.81 6.75 -31.99
C PRO A 116 11.62 5.63 -30.97
N LEU A 117 10.44 5.01 -30.98
CA LEU A 117 10.18 3.85 -30.13
C LEU A 117 10.92 2.62 -30.72
N PRO A 118 11.71 1.89 -29.91
CA PRO A 118 12.38 0.66 -30.36
C PRO A 118 11.40 -0.37 -30.93
N GLU A 119 11.80 -1.18 -31.92
CA GLU A 119 10.89 -2.14 -32.60
C GLU A 119 10.32 -3.23 -31.68
N ASP A 120 11.06 -3.58 -30.64
CA ASP A 120 10.73 -4.52 -29.58
C ASP A 120 9.84 -3.89 -28.48
N PHE A 121 9.74 -2.55 -28.43
CA PHE A 121 8.80 -1.84 -27.55
C PHE A 121 7.38 -1.96 -28.11
N ARG A 122 6.72 -3.09 -27.83
CA ARG A 122 5.38 -3.43 -28.32
C ARG A 122 4.34 -3.51 -27.20
N GLU A 123 4.78 -3.81 -25.99
CA GLU A 123 3.91 -3.94 -24.84
C GLU A 123 3.58 -2.54 -24.26
N PRO A 124 2.29 -2.20 -24.11
CA PRO A 124 1.89 -0.98 -23.43
C PRO A 124 2.41 -0.93 -22.00
N ILE A 125 2.76 0.27 -21.55
CA ILE A 125 3.07 0.55 -20.16
C ILE A 125 1.79 0.44 -19.33
N GLU A 126 1.83 -0.33 -18.25
CA GLU A 126 0.75 -0.35 -17.27
C GLU A 126 0.77 0.95 -16.45
N VAL A 127 -0.34 1.68 -16.45
CA VAL A 127 -0.46 2.99 -15.79
C VAL A 127 -1.37 2.88 -14.58
N GLU A 128 -0.82 3.16 -13.41
CA GLU A 128 -1.51 3.03 -12.14
C GLU A 128 -2.41 4.24 -11.87
N ARG A 129 -3.72 3.99 -11.87
CA ARG A 129 -4.75 5.04 -11.70
C ARG A 129 -5.40 5.06 -10.32
N TYR A 130 -5.29 3.95 -9.60
CA TYR A 130 -6.08 3.69 -8.38
C TYR A 130 -5.22 3.26 -7.19
N VAL A 131 -3.91 3.11 -7.38
CA VAL A 131 -2.95 2.79 -6.32
C VAL A 131 -1.79 3.78 -6.38
N PRO A 132 -1.20 4.13 -5.23
CA PRO A 132 -0.02 5.00 -5.20
C PRO A 132 1.19 4.30 -5.82
N VAL A 133 2.10 5.08 -6.40
CA VAL A 133 3.39 4.60 -6.93
C VAL A 133 4.57 5.01 -6.05
N PHE A 134 4.37 6.01 -5.18
CA PHE A 134 5.28 6.36 -4.10
C PHE A 134 4.64 6.01 -2.77
N THR A 135 5.37 5.39 -1.86
CA THR A 135 4.88 5.07 -0.53
C THR A 135 5.93 5.45 0.49
N ARG A 136 5.57 6.15 1.57
CA ARG A 136 6.49 6.33 2.69
C ARG A 136 6.86 4.97 3.26
N SER A 137 8.15 4.66 3.31
CA SER A 137 8.66 3.52 4.06
C SER A 137 8.39 3.79 5.53
N SER A 138 7.26 3.30 6.04
CA SER A 138 6.87 3.55 7.41
C SER A 138 7.64 2.62 8.34
N THR A 139 8.18 3.16 9.43
CA THR A 139 8.51 2.40 10.66
C THR A 139 7.25 1.84 11.36
N LYS A 140 6.11 1.81 10.67
CA LYS A 140 4.82 1.30 11.14
C LYS A 140 4.40 0.14 10.24
N VAL A 141 3.88 -0.92 10.85
CA VAL A 141 3.35 -2.10 10.16
C VAL A 141 2.02 -1.72 9.50
N LYS A 142 1.92 -1.89 8.18
CA LYS A 142 0.63 -1.91 7.48
C LYS A 142 -0.04 -3.24 7.77
N LEU A 143 -1.12 -3.22 8.55
CA LEU A 143 -2.01 -4.38 8.66
C LEU A 143 -2.73 -4.52 7.31
N THR A 144 -2.38 -5.54 6.55
CA THR A 144 -3.06 -5.88 5.30
C THR A 144 -4.54 -6.16 5.57
N LYS A 145 -5.41 -5.72 4.65
CA LYS A 145 -6.85 -5.92 4.76
C LYS A 145 -7.13 -7.41 4.94
N GLN A 146 -7.72 -7.76 6.09
CA GLN A 146 -7.93 -9.11 6.59
C GLN A 146 -8.47 -10.04 5.49
N ALA A 147 -7.67 -11.01 5.07
CA ALA A 147 -8.22 -12.19 4.39
C ALA A 147 -9.14 -12.89 5.39
N GLU A 148 -10.37 -13.24 4.99
CA GLU A 148 -11.26 -14.04 5.82
C GLU A 148 -10.74 -15.48 5.82
N PRO A 149 -10.14 -15.97 6.92
CA PRO A 149 -9.52 -17.29 6.90
C PRO A 149 -10.60 -18.37 7.02
N ASP A 150 -10.44 -19.45 6.27
CA ASP A 150 -11.36 -20.58 6.32
C ASP A 150 -11.32 -21.26 7.70
N LEU A 151 -12.47 -21.32 8.36
CA LEU A 151 -12.63 -21.98 9.66
C LEU A 151 -12.77 -23.50 9.48
N LYS A 152 -11.85 -24.26 10.08
CA LYS A 152 -11.95 -25.74 10.17
C LYS A 152 -12.49 -26.15 11.52
N MET A 153 -13.62 -26.86 11.55
CA MET A 153 -14.15 -27.40 12.81
C MET A 153 -13.20 -28.46 13.37
N VAL A 154 -12.82 -28.31 14.64
CA VAL A 154 -11.91 -29.24 15.34
C VAL A 154 -12.58 -29.94 16.52
N GLY A 155 -13.72 -29.44 16.98
CA GLY A 155 -14.47 -30.07 18.05
C GLY A 155 -15.85 -29.46 18.26
N SER A 156 -16.71 -30.21 18.93
CA SER A 156 -18.02 -29.76 19.37
C SER A 156 -18.25 -30.20 20.81
N GLY A 157 -18.70 -29.26 21.65
CA GLY A 157 -19.10 -29.51 23.03
C GLY A 157 -20.61 -29.44 23.19
N SER A 158 -21.10 -29.46 24.44
CA SER A 158 -22.54 -29.34 24.73
C SER A 158 -23.11 -28.00 24.26
N TYR A 159 -22.44 -26.89 24.58
CA TYR A 159 -22.93 -25.52 24.31
C TYR A 159 -22.12 -24.72 23.28
N ALA A 160 -20.99 -25.24 22.76
CA ALA A 160 -20.14 -24.52 21.81
C ALA A 160 -19.51 -25.44 20.75
N ASN A 161 -19.12 -24.86 19.61
CA ASN A 161 -18.31 -25.49 18.57
C ASN A 161 -16.95 -24.80 18.52
N VAL A 162 -15.88 -25.59 18.38
CA VAL A 162 -14.51 -25.09 18.28
C VAL A 162 -14.04 -25.20 16.84
N PHE A 163 -13.57 -24.08 16.31
CA PHE A 163 -12.95 -23.97 15.00
C PHE A 163 -11.47 -23.66 15.18
N SER A 164 -10.67 -23.97 14.17
CA SER A 164 -9.29 -23.51 14.06
C SER A 164 -9.07 -22.82 12.73
N TYR A 165 -8.21 -21.82 12.72
CA TYR A 165 -7.73 -21.16 11.51
C TYR A 165 -6.27 -20.76 11.69
N ILE A 166 -5.59 -20.48 10.58
CA ILE A 166 -4.25 -19.89 10.59
C ILE A 166 -4.45 -18.42 10.31
N ASP A 167 -3.96 -17.57 11.21
CA ASP A 167 -3.98 -16.13 11.00
C ASP A 167 -3.07 -15.79 9.80
N PRO A 168 -3.61 -15.12 8.77
CA PRO A 168 -2.87 -14.85 7.54
C PRO A 168 -1.71 -13.87 7.74
N ASP A 169 -1.76 -13.03 8.78
CA ASP A 169 -0.75 -12.01 9.05
C ASP A 169 0.41 -12.61 9.87
N TYR A 170 0.12 -13.47 10.85
CA TYR A 170 1.14 -14.03 11.75
C TYR A 170 1.56 -15.48 11.42
N GLY A 171 0.80 -16.21 10.60
CA GLY A 171 1.01 -17.65 10.39
C GLY A 171 0.77 -18.51 11.63
N ILE A 172 0.20 -17.92 12.69
CA ILE A 172 -0.08 -18.57 13.96
C ILE A 172 -1.45 -19.25 13.88
N LYS A 173 -1.55 -20.46 14.43
CA LYS A 173 -2.81 -21.19 14.51
C LYS A 173 -3.65 -20.70 15.70
N PHE A 174 -4.83 -20.18 15.42
CA PHE A 174 -5.81 -19.78 16.43
C PHE A 174 -6.94 -20.80 16.54
N ALA A 175 -7.56 -20.83 17.73
CA ALA A 175 -8.83 -21.49 17.97
C ALA A 175 -9.93 -20.43 18.14
N LEU A 176 -11.10 -20.69 17.56
CA LEU A 176 -12.30 -19.88 17.74
C LEU A 176 -13.39 -20.78 18.35
N LYS A 177 -13.72 -20.54 19.61
CA LYS A 177 -14.80 -21.25 20.31
C LYS A 177 -16.07 -20.42 20.16
N ARG A 178 -17.05 -20.92 19.40
CA ARG A 178 -18.30 -20.25 19.12
C ARG A 178 -19.46 -20.92 19.84
N ALA A 179 -20.26 -20.16 20.59
CA ALA A 179 -21.48 -20.67 21.21
C ALA A 179 -22.45 -21.24 20.15
N LYS A 180 -23.26 -22.22 20.51
CA LYS A 180 -24.29 -22.76 19.60
C LYS A 180 -25.46 -21.79 19.46
N LYS A 181 -26.12 -21.81 18.29
CA LYS A 181 -27.38 -21.08 18.09
C LYS A 181 -28.44 -21.65 19.05
N GLY A 182 -29.15 -20.77 19.76
CA GLY A 182 -30.17 -21.17 20.74
C GLY A 182 -29.62 -21.69 22.08
N ILE A 183 -28.38 -21.32 22.43
CA ILE A 183 -27.80 -21.62 23.75
C ILE A 183 -28.72 -21.10 24.87
N SER A 184 -28.85 -21.86 25.96
CA SER A 184 -29.58 -21.43 27.15
C SER A 184 -28.87 -20.27 27.83
N GLU A 185 -29.61 -19.41 28.53
CA GLU A 185 -29.03 -18.27 29.26
C GLU A 185 -28.00 -18.74 30.29
N ARG A 186 -28.30 -19.83 31.00
CA ARG A 186 -27.39 -20.51 31.93
C ARG A 186 -26.07 -20.97 31.28
N ASP A 187 -26.13 -21.56 30.09
CA ASP A 187 -24.93 -22.04 29.41
C ASP A 187 -24.14 -20.89 28.76
N LEU A 188 -24.81 -19.79 28.39
CA LEU A 188 -24.16 -18.57 27.96
C LEU A 188 -23.38 -17.89 29.09
N GLU A 189 -23.94 -17.86 30.30
CA GLU A 189 -23.23 -17.40 31.50
C GLU A 189 -22.00 -18.24 31.77
N ARG A 190 -22.10 -19.57 31.67
CA ARG A 190 -20.95 -20.48 31.80
C ARG A 190 -19.87 -20.20 30.76
N PHE A 191 -20.27 -19.96 29.51
CA PHE A 191 -19.35 -19.63 28.43
C PHE A 191 -18.58 -18.33 28.72
N ARG A 192 -19.24 -17.30 29.24
CA ARG A 192 -18.60 -16.03 29.63
C ARG A 192 -17.69 -16.20 30.85
N ALA A 193 -18.14 -16.93 31.87
CA ALA A 193 -17.35 -17.19 33.06
C ALA A 193 -16.05 -17.96 32.76
N GLU A 194 -16.08 -18.88 31.80
CA GLU A 194 -14.89 -19.58 31.31
C GLU A 194 -13.90 -18.59 30.67
N PHE A 195 -14.37 -17.68 29.81
CA PHE A 195 -13.55 -16.62 29.23
C PHE A 195 -12.92 -15.74 30.32
N ASP A 196 -13.72 -15.23 31.26
CA ASP A 196 -13.24 -14.32 32.31
C ASP A 196 -12.18 -15.00 33.19
N THR A 197 -12.38 -16.28 33.52
CA THR A 197 -11.42 -17.07 34.29
C THR A 197 -10.12 -17.24 33.52
N MET A 198 -10.19 -17.61 32.23
CA MET A 198 -9.00 -17.81 31.41
C MET A 198 -8.26 -16.51 31.08
N LYS A 199 -8.98 -15.39 30.95
CA LYS A 199 -8.39 -14.09 30.60
C LYS A 199 -7.45 -13.56 31.68
N GLY A 200 -7.67 -13.96 32.94
CA GLY A 200 -6.81 -13.63 34.07
C GLY A 200 -5.57 -14.53 34.20
N LEU A 201 -5.45 -15.59 33.40
CA LEU A 201 -4.34 -16.54 33.46
C LEU A 201 -3.36 -16.28 32.31
N SER A 202 -2.11 -15.93 32.63
CA SER A 202 -1.03 -15.82 31.66
C SER A 202 0.12 -16.73 32.08
N HIS A 203 0.30 -17.84 31.37
CA HIS A 203 1.36 -18.82 31.65
C HIS A 203 1.78 -19.54 30.36
N PRO A 204 3.08 -19.84 30.13
CA PRO A 204 3.57 -20.46 28.89
C PRO A 204 2.93 -21.81 28.53
N ASN A 205 2.43 -22.54 29.54
CA ASN A 205 1.80 -23.86 29.38
C ASN A 205 0.27 -23.82 29.35
N LEU A 206 -0.35 -22.63 29.35
CA LEU A 206 -1.79 -22.46 29.26
C LEU A 206 -2.14 -21.82 27.92
N VAL A 207 -3.30 -22.22 27.38
CA VAL A 207 -3.84 -21.58 26.17
C VAL A 207 -4.26 -20.16 26.50
N GLU A 208 -3.70 -19.20 25.79
CA GLU A 208 -4.05 -17.80 25.96
C GLU A 208 -5.37 -17.46 25.27
N VAL A 209 -6.20 -16.69 25.96
CA VAL A 209 -7.50 -16.23 25.48
C VAL A 209 -7.43 -14.75 25.15
N TYR A 210 -7.68 -14.40 23.89
CA TYR A 210 -7.45 -13.05 23.38
C TYR A 210 -8.64 -12.13 23.57
N ARG A 211 -9.83 -12.51 23.10
CA ARG A 211 -10.99 -11.60 23.10
C ARG A 211 -12.31 -12.35 23.01
N LEU A 212 -13.30 -11.86 23.77
CA LEU A 212 -14.70 -12.22 23.59
C LEU A 212 -15.32 -11.31 22.53
N ILE A 213 -15.85 -11.87 21.45
CA ILE A 213 -16.44 -11.13 20.33
C ILE A 213 -17.91 -11.51 20.09
N PRO A 214 -18.80 -10.51 19.89
CA PRO A 214 -20.15 -10.77 19.41
C PRO A 214 -20.13 -11.01 17.89
N ILE A 215 -20.73 -12.11 17.45
CA ILE A 215 -20.84 -12.48 16.02
C ILE A 215 -22.31 -12.83 15.71
N GLN A 216 -23.00 -11.99 14.94
CA GLN A 216 -24.34 -12.27 14.37
C GLN A 216 -25.33 -12.94 15.36
N GLY A 217 -25.49 -12.34 16.55
CA GLY A 217 -26.41 -12.85 17.58
C GLY A 217 -25.89 -14.04 18.41
N VAL A 218 -24.60 -14.38 18.27
CA VAL A 218 -23.90 -15.43 19.03
C VAL A 218 -22.61 -14.85 19.61
N VAL A 219 -22.04 -15.48 20.63
CA VAL A 219 -20.76 -15.06 21.24
C VAL A 219 -19.66 -16.06 20.88
N ALA A 220 -18.46 -15.56 20.61
CA ALA A 220 -17.27 -16.38 20.40
C ALA A 220 -16.07 -15.87 21.20
N VAL A 221 -15.15 -16.79 21.49
CA VAL A 221 -13.86 -16.58 22.16
C VAL A 221 -12.75 -17.06 21.25
#